data_AF-A0A945DVB6-F1
#
_entry.id   AF-A0A945DVB6-F1
#
_cell.length_a   1.000
_cell.length_b   1.000
_cell.length_c   1.000
_cell.angle_alpha   90.00
_cell.angle_beta   90.00
_cell.angle_gamma   90.00
#
_symmetry.space_group_name_H-M   'P 1'
#
loop_
_entity.id
_entity.type
_entity.pdbx_description
1 polymer ?
#
loop_
_entity_poly.entity_id
_entity_poly.type
_entity_poly.pdbx_seq_one_letter_code
_entity_poly.pdbx_strand_id
1 'polypeptide(L)'
;NQFYAVSAKCTHQGVAVNAFKKGFGLRCPAHGSQFEAHGKKVKGPARSSLMSYKATYNGSDAVSVEFPDLGYSVATEFVEAGARGRGKLEFKTLSGMDYSVQVRGTVNGGESAKAKFSLTPVGSLNKSSIGGDGNTVSLYIAPTEDAGFITIMRE
;
A
#
# COMPACT_ATOMS: atom_id res chain seq x y z
N ASN A 1 15.45 0.78 12.54
CA ASN A 1 14.04 1.20 12.70
C ASN A 1 13.16 -0.01 12.87
N GLN A 2 12.13 0.07 13.72
CA GLN A 2 11.13 -0.99 13.89
C GLN A 2 9.77 -0.48 13.42
N PHE A 3 9.13 -1.24 12.54
CA PHE A 3 7.85 -0.89 11.93
C PHE A 3 6.80 -1.92 12.32
N TYR A 4 5.58 -1.46 12.56
CA TYR A 4 4.44 -2.31 12.85
C TYR A 4 3.29 -1.95 11.92
N ALA A 5 2.64 -2.97 11.37
CA ALA A 5 1.40 -2.82 10.62
C ALA A 5 0.29 -3.52 11.40
N VAL A 6 -0.78 -2.81 11.71
CA VAL A 6 -1.91 -3.35 12.47
C VAL A 6 -3.21 -2.90 11.84
N SER A 7 -4.26 -3.70 12.01
CA SER A 7 -5.60 -3.33 11.57
C SER A 7 -6.09 -2.11 12.33
N ALA A 8 -6.63 -1.12 11.60
CA ALA A 8 -7.29 0.02 12.21
C ALA A 8 -8.68 -0.34 12.78
N LYS A 9 -9.18 -1.56 12.56
CA LYS A 9 -10.50 -1.98 13.05
C LYS A 9 -10.44 -2.30 14.54
N CYS A 10 -11.02 -1.44 15.38
CA CYS A 10 -11.10 -1.69 16.81
C CYS A 10 -11.84 -3.01 17.10
N THR A 11 -11.28 -3.87 17.92
CA THR A 11 -11.86 -5.18 18.28
C THR A 11 -13.05 -5.09 19.23
N HIS A 12 -13.46 -3.89 19.65
CA HIS A 12 -14.70 -3.68 20.41
C HIS A 12 -15.94 -3.73 19.50
N GLN A 13 -16.09 -2.74 18.62
CA GLN A 13 -17.26 -2.57 17.74
C GLN A 13 -16.86 -2.21 16.30
N GLY A 14 -15.60 -2.42 15.93
CA GLY A 14 -15.12 -2.22 14.56
C GLY A 14 -14.83 -0.78 14.15
N VAL A 15 -15.04 0.21 15.02
CA VAL A 15 -14.71 1.61 14.73
C VAL A 15 -13.22 1.78 14.43
N ALA A 16 -12.89 2.61 13.46
CA ALA A 16 -11.50 2.93 13.10
C ALA A 16 -10.75 3.53 14.31
N VAL A 17 -9.60 2.96 14.61
CA VAL A 17 -8.64 3.45 15.60
C VAL A 17 -7.86 4.62 14.98
N ASN A 18 -7.65 5.69 15.75
CA ASN A 18 -6.88 6.84 15.28
C ASN A 18 -5.43 6.45 14.99
N ALA A 19 -4.79 7.21 14.10
CA ALA A 19 -3.37 7.05 13.80
C ALA A 19 -2.51 7.11 15.07
N PHE A 20 -1.39 6.39 15.06
CA PHE A 20 -0.48 6.32 16.20
C PHE A 20 0.08 7.70 16.53
N LYS A 21 0.09 8.04 17.82
CA LYS A 21 0.77 9.24 18.34
C LYS A 21 1.75 8.85 19.42
N LYS A 22 3.02 9.27 19.28
CA LYS A 22 4.07 9.01 20.28
C LYS A 22 3.63 9.53 21.66
N GLY A 23 3.83 8.71 22.70
CA GLY A 23 3.37 8.99 24.07
C GLY A 23 1.87 8.76 24.32
N PHE A 24 1.05 8.64 23.28
CA PHE A 24 -0.40 8.41 23.39
C PHE A 24 -0.83 7.00 22.95
N GLY A 25 -0.08 6.37 22.04
CA GLY A 25 -0.41 5.07 21.47
C GLY A 25 -1.48 5.13 20.39
N LEU A 26 -2.11 3.98 20.13
CA LEU A 26 -3.27 3.83 19.27
C LEU A 26 -4.54 3.91 20.12
N ARG A 27 -5.49 4.77 19.74
CA ARG A 27 -6.70 5.01 20.53
C ARG A 27 -7.96 4.98 19.66
N CYS A 28 -8.94 4.19 20.10
CA CYS A 28 -10.26 4.18 19.49
C CYS A 28 -11.06 5.41 19.99
N PRO A 29 -11.51 6.30 19.09
CA PRO A 29 -12.20 7.54 19.49
C PRO A 29 -13.59 7.29 20.08
N ALA A 30 -14.24 6.16 19.77
CA ALA A 30 -15.61 5.91 20.19
C ALA A 30 -15.75 5.67 21.71
N HIS A 31 -14.94 4.76 22.26
CA HIS A 31 -15.09 4.33 23.66
C HIS A 31 -13.75 4.27 24.41
N GLY A 32 -12.68 4.82 23.83
CA GLY A 32 -11.40 4.98 24.51
C GLY A 32 -10.57 3.71 24.69
N SER A 33 -10.81 2.65 23.90
CA SER A 33 -9.90 1.49 23.85
C SER A 33 -8.51 1.91 23.43
N GLN A 34 -7.48 1.34 24.07
CA GLN A 34 -6.08 1.72 23.86
C GLN A 34 -5.25 0.50 23.48
N PHE A 35 -4.33 0.71 22.54
CA PHE A 35 -3.42 -0.31 22.04
C PHE A 35 -2.00 0.26 21.93
N GLU A 36 -0.99 -0.59 22.13
CA GLU A 36 0.40 -0.27 21.85
C GLU A 36 0.66 -0.15 20.33
N ALA A 37 1.84 0.35 19.92
CA ALA A 37 2.17 0.53 18.50
C ALA A 37 2.05 -0.76 17.67
N HIS A 38 2.36 -1.91 18.29
CA HIS A 38 2.26 -3.22 17.68
C HIS A 38 0.88 -3.90 17.86
N GLY A 39 -0.14 -3.12 18.27
CA GLY A 39 -1.54 -3.55 18.31
C GLY A 39 -1.98 -4.25 19.59
N LYS A 40 -1.07 -4.51 20.53
CA LYS A 40 -1.41 -5.15 21.81
C LYS A 40 -2.38 -4.28 22.61
N LYS A 41 -3.49 -4.88 23.05
CA LYS A 41 -4.49 -4.20 23.87
C LYS A 41 -3.90 -3.81 25.23
N VAL A 42 -4.10 -2.55 25.60
CA VAL A 42 -3.72 -1.95 26.88
C VAL A 42 -4.96 -1.69 27.73
N LYS A 43 -5.97 -1.02 27.15
CA LYS A 43 -7.19 -0.61 27.87
C LYS A 43 -8.44 -0.97 27.07
N GLY A 44 -9.45 -1.45 27.77
CA GLY A 44 -10.77 -1.77 27.20
C GLY A 44 -11.59 -0.53 26.84
N PRO A 45 -12.80 -0.69 26.28
CA PRO A 45 -13.62 -1.93 26.31
C PRO A 45 -13.24 -3.04 25.30
N ALA A 46 -12.33 -2.79 24.35
CA ALA A 46 -11.78 -3.85 23.49
C ALA A 46 -11.25 -5.04 24.33
N ARG A 47 -11.68 -6.25 23.96
CA ARG A 47 -11.33 -7.49 24.68
C ARG A 47 -10.11 -8.22 24.10
N SER A 48 -9.70 -7.87 22.88
CA SER A 48 -8.56 -8.46 22.20
C SER A 48 -7.67 -7.40 21.55
N SER A 49 -6.43 -7.76 21.26
CA SER A 49 -5.47 -6.94 20.51
C SER A 49 -5.91 -6.72 19.06
N LEU A 50 -5.43 -5.66 18.42
CA LEU A 50 -5.59 -5.46 16.98
C LEU A 50 -4.86 -6.57 16.21
N MET A 51 -5.41 -6.97 15.07
CA MET A 51 -4.71 -7.88 14.15
C MET A 51 -3.41 -7.21 13.70
N SER A 52 -2.29 -7.91 13.87
CA SER A 52 -0.98 -7.47 13.38
C SER A 52 -0.66 -8.14 12.05
N TYR A 53 -0.12 -7.38 11.12
CA TYR A 53 0.40 -7.86 9.84
C TYR A 53 1.92 -7.87 9.88
N LYS A 54 2.53 -8.81 9.17
CA LYS A 54 3.98 -8.88 9.05
C LYS A 54 4.45 -7.68 8.24
N ALA A 55 5.32 -6.87 8.83
CA ALA A 55 5.93 -5.73 8.19
C ALA A 55 7.45 -5.97 8.08
N THR A 56 8.00 -5.76 6.90
CA THR A 56 9.44 -5.91 6.62
C THR A 56 9.97 -4.59 6.09
N TYR A 57 11.05 -4.09 6.67
CA TYR A 57 11.78 -2.93 6.14
C TYR A 57 13.00 -3.43 5.36
N ASN A 58 13.17 -2.97 4.13
CA ASN A 58 14.27 -3.40 3.27
C ASN A 58 15.65 -2.85 3.70
N GLY A 59 15.69 -1.92 4.66
CA GLY A 59 16.93 -1.32 5.17
C GLY A 59 17.29 0.02 4.53
N SER A 60 16.57 0.46 3.50
CA SER A 60 16.79 1.73 2.79
C SER A 60 15.57 2.63 2.87
N ASP A 61 14.49 2.27 2.20
CA ASP A 61 13.44 3.22 1.80
C ASP A 61 12.04 2.62 1.74
N ALA A 62 11.89 1.30 1.80
CA ALA A 62 10.61 0.63 1.64
C ALA A 62 10.22 -0.23 2.84
N VAL A 63 8.96 -0.11 3.25
CA VAL A 63 8.29 -1.00 4.20
C VAL A 63 7.23 -1.81 3.45
N SER A 64 7.39 -3.14 3.44
CA SER A 64 6.41 -4.07 2.87
C SER A 64 5.51 -4.61 3.96
N VAL A 65 4.20 -4.65 3.72
CA VAL A 65 3.21 -5.26 4.63
C VAL A 65 2.58 -6.46 3.96
N GLU A 66 2.65 -7.62 4.61
CA GLU A 66 2.12 -8.89 4.11
C GLU A 66 0.71 -9.10 4.66
N PHE A 67 -0.27 -9.15 3.75
CA PHE A 67 -1.65 -9.50 4.06
C PHE A 67 -1.89 -10.95 3.64
N PRO A 68 -2.18 -11.86 4.58
CA PRO A 68 -2.43 -13.26 4.23
C PRO A 68 -3.67 -13.37 3.32
N ASP A 69 -3.63 -14.33 2.40
CA ASP A 69 -4.74 -14.71 1.53
C ASP A 69 -5.27 -13.60 0.62
N LEU A 70 -4.48 -12.54 0.37
CA LEU A 70 -4.88 -11.46 -0.55
C LEU A 70 -5.01 -11.96 -2.00
N GLY A 71 -4.36 -13.07 -2.35
CA GLY A 71 -4.40 -13.68 -3.69
C GLY A 71 -3.67 -12.87 -4.77
N TYR A 72 -3.03 -11.77 -4.41
CA TYR A 72 -2.18 -10.96 -5.29
C TYR A 72 -1.05 -10.31 -4.51
N SER A 73 0.09 -10.15 -5.15
CA SER A 73 1.25 -9.42 -4.64
C SER A 73 1.64 -8.35 -5.64
N VAL A 74 2.08 -7.21 -5.10
CA VAL A 74 2.66 -6.12 -5.87
C VAL A 74 3.97 -5.75 -5.18
N ALA A 75 5.08 -5.89 -5.88
CA ALA A 75 6.36 -5.35 -5.46
C ALA A 75 6.50 -3.94 -6.06
N THR A 76 6.99 -3.01 -5.24
CA THR A 76 7.22 -1.63 -5.64
C THR A 76 8.66 -1.26 -5.33
N GLU A 77 9.36 -0.68 -6.29
CA GLU A 77 10.77 -0.26 -6.15
C GLU A 77 10.99 1.07 -6.86
N PHE A 78 11.81 1.95 -6.30
CA PHE A 78 12.30 3.11 -7.03
C PHE A 78 13.54 2.75 -7.82
N VAL A 79 13.53 3.03 -9.13
CA VAL A 79 14.65 2.75 -10.02
C VAL A 79 15.20 4.06 -10.57
N GLU A 80 16.51 4.26 -10.50
CA GLU A 80 17.23 5.39 -11.11
C GLU A 80 17.34 5.25 -12.63
N ALA A 81 16.21 5.06 -13.32
CA ALA A 81 16.12 4.97 -14.77
C ALA A 81 15.39 6.20 -15.35
N GLY A 82 15.93 6.77 -16.43
CA GLY A 82 15.37 7.97 -17.08
C GLY A 82 15.68 9.28 -16.35
N ALA A 83 15.10 10.39 -16.82
CA ALA A 83 15.49 11.74 -16.40
C ALA A 83 15.13 12.13 -14.95
N ARG A 84 14.25 11.38 -14.27
CA ARG A 84 13.78 11.67 -12.88
C ARG A 84 13.52 10.43 -12.02
N GLY A 85 14.13 9.29 -12.37
CA GLY A 85 13.80 7.99 -11.77
C GLY A 85 12.39 7.49 -12.15
N ARG A 86 12.08 6.24 -11.80
CA ARG A 86 10.80 5.58 -12.07
C ARG A 86 10.33 4.83 -10.83
N GLY A 87 9.02 4.82 -10.60
CA GLY A 87 8.41 3.79 -9.77
C GLY A 87 8.23 2.52 -10.61
N LYS A 88 8.89 1.42 -10.23
CA LYS A 88 8.67 0.09 -10.79
C LYS A 88 7.56 -0.59 -9.98
N LEU A 89 6.53 -1.06 -10.68
CA LEU A 89 5.47 -1.91 -10.15
C LEU A 89 5.63 -3.28 -10.77
N GLU A 90 5.79 -4.31 -9.96
CA GLU A 90 5.94 -5.68 -10.42
C GLU A 90 4.87 -6.58 -9.79
N PHE A 91 4.11 -7.28 -10.62
CA PHE A 91 3.01 -8.14 -10.17
C PHE A 91 2.71 -9.24 -11.19
N LYS A 92 2.11 -10.33 -10.73
CA LYS A 92 1.62 -11.41 -11.58
C LYS A 92 0.29 -11.02 -12.21
N THR A 93 0.20 -11.11 -13.54
CA THR A 93 -1.05 -10.89 -14.27
C THR A 93 -1.91 -12.14 -14.28
N LEU A 94 -3.20 -11.98 -14.60
CA LEU A 94 -4.13 -13.04 -14.91
C LEU A 94 -4.36 -13.04 -16.41
N SER A 95 -4.29 -14.22 -17.03
CA SER A 95 -4.50 -14.36 -18.47
C SER A 95 -5.89 -13.87 -18.88
N GLY A 96 -5.95 -12.98 -19.87
CA GLY A 96 -7.20 -12.45 -20.42
C GLY A 96 -7.83 -11.29 -19.63
N MET A 97 -7.17 -10.79 -18.59
CA MET A 97 -7.57 -9.58 -17.85
C MET A 97 -6.77 -8.38 -18.32
N ASP A 98 -7.40 -7.23 -18.48
CA ASP A 98 -6.68 -5.99 -18.73
C ASP A 98 -6.30 -5.31 -17.41
N TYR A 99 -5.18 -4.59 -17.42
CA TYR A 99 -4.68 -3.87 -16.26
C TYR A 99 -4.38 -2.42 -16.58
N SER A 100 -4.77 -1.53 -15.67
CA SER A 100 -4.36 -0.12 -15.67
C SER A 100 -3.81 0.31 -14.33
N VAL A 101 -3.09 1.43 -14.32
CA VAL A 101 -2.55 2.04 -13.10
C VAL A 101 -3.30 3.33 -12.83
N GLN A 102 -3.83 3.46 -11.62
CA GLN A 102 -4.38 4.73 -11.14
C GLN A 102 -3.51 5.30 -10.04
N VAL A 103 -3.36 6.62 -10.06
CA VAL A 103 -2.63 7.38 -9.04
C VAL A 103 -3.56 8.41 -8.44
N ARG A 104 -3.48 8.58 -7.13
CA ARG A 104 -4.18 9.65 -6.39
C ARG A 104 -3.23 10.26 -5.35
N GLY A 105 -3.39 11.55 -5.06
CA GLY A 105 -2.55 12.26 -4.08
C GLY A 105 -2.93 11.99 -2.62
N THR A 106 -4.15 11.51 -2.35
CA THR A 106 -4.68 11.36 -0.98
C THR A 106 -5.37 10.01 -0.78
N VAL A 107 -5.27 9.45 0.43
CA VAL A 107 -5.81 8.11 0.75
C VAL A 107 -7.33 8.11 0.81
N ASN A 108 -7.93 9.18 1.34
CA ASN A 108 -9.36 9.34 1.56
C ASN A 108 -9.85 10.60 0.83
N GLY A 109 -10.47 10.42 -0.33
CA GLY A 109 -10.83 11.53 -1.24
C GLY A 109 -9.69 11.87 -2.20
N GLY A 110 -9.99 12.67 -3.23
CA GLY A 110 -9.09 13.02 -4.33
C GLY A 110 -9.42 12.29 -5.63
N GLU A 111 -9.32 12.99 -6.76
CA GLU A 111 -9.55 12.42 -8.08
C GLU A 111 -8.46 11.39 -8.38
N SER A 112 -8.86 10.19 -8.79
CA SER A 112 -7.94 9.14 -9.22
C SER A 112 -7.74 9.26 -10.72
N ALA A 113 -6.50 9.43 -11.17
CA ALA A 113 -6.17 9.59 -12.57
C ALA A 113 -5.47 8.34 -13.12
N LYS A 114 -5.81 7.94 -14.35
CA LYS A 114 -5.14 6.85 -15.06
C LYS A 114 -3.73 7.29 -15.43
N ALA A 115 -2.73 6.66 -14.84
CA ALA A 115 -1.33 6.96 -15.07
C ALA A 115 -0.84 6.38 -16.40
N LYS A 116 0.08 7.12 -17.03
CA LYS A 116 0.86 6.58 -18.15
C LYS A 116 2.09 5.85 -17.63
N PHE A 117 2.39 4.71 -18.26
CA PHE A 117 3.51 3.86 -17.88
C PHE A 117 4.28 3.37 -19.11
N SER A 118 5.47 2.81 -18.86
CA SER A 118 6.28 2.09 -19.83
C SER A 118 6.47 0.63 -19.39
N LEU A 119 6.82 -0.25 -20.34
CA LEU A 119 7.21 -1.64 -20.06
C LEU A 119 8.72 -1.80 -19.89
N THR A 120 9.50 -0.74 -20.14
CA THR A 120 10.94 -0.74 -19.95
C THR A 120 11.36 0.41 -19.04
N PRO A 121 12.50 0.30 -18.33
CA PRO A 121 12.92 1.33 -17.36
C PRO A 121 13.07 2.73 -17.97
N VAL A 122 13.59 2.81 -19.20
CA VAL A 122 13.90 4.09 -19.89
C VAL A 122 12.93 4.42 -21.03
N GLY A 123 11.91 3.58 -21.25
CA GLY A 123 10.95 3.79 -22.33
C GLY A 123 10.03 4.99 -22.11
N SER A 124 9.38 5.43 -23.19
CA SER A 124 8.36 6.49 -23.14
C SER A 124 7.16 6.05 -22.30
N LEU A 125 6.61 6.98 -21.52
CA LEU A 125 5.36 6.78 -20.76
C LEU A 125 4.15 7.01 -21.67
N ASN A 126 3.85 6.05 -22.53
CA ASN A 126 2.77 6.17 -23.52
C ASN A 126 1.67 5.12 -23.37
N LYS A 127 1.89 4.06 -22.57
CA LYS A 127 0.86 3.05 -22.30
C LYS A 127 -0.03 3.46 -21.14
N SER A 128 -1.30 3.08 -21.21
CA SER A 128 -2.28 3.26 -20.14
C SER A 128 -3.01 1.96 -19.77
N SER A 129 -2.83 0.90 -20.55
CA SER A 129 -3.31 -0.44 -20.23
C SER A 129 -2.39 -1.51 -20.83
N ILE A 130 -2.45 -2.71 -20.25
CA ILE A 130 -1.82 -3.93 -20.76
C ILE A 130 -2.78 -5.12 -20.59
N GLY A 131 -2.74 -6.05 -21.53
CA GLY A 131 -3.38 -7.36 -21.35
C GLY A 131 -2.49 -8.28 -20.52
N GLY A 132 -3.12 -9.01 -19.61
CA GLY A 132 -2.49 -10.04 -18.79
C GLY A 132 -2.39 -11.37 -19.54
N ASP A 133 -1.28 -12.06 -19.33
CA ASP A 133 -0.94 -13.35 -19.93
C ASP A 133 -0.70 -14.46 -18.89
N GLY A 134 -0.84 -14.15 -17.60
CA GLY A 134 -0.56 -15.07 -16.50
C GLY A 134 0.86 -14.94 -15.92
N ASN A 135 1.74 -14.18 -16.57
CA ASN A 135 3.13 -13.98 -16.16
C ASN A 135 3.30 -12.72 -15.32
N THR A 136 4.46 -12.62 -14.66
CA THR A 136 4.88 -11.40 -13.97
C THR A 136 5.20 -10.30 -14.97
N VAL A 137 4.69 -9.10 -14.73
CA VAL A 137 4.97 -7.90 -15.54
C VAL A 137 5.59 -6.81 -14.68
N SER A 138 6.46 -6.01 -15.30
CA SER A 138 7.02 -4.78 -14.73
C SER A 138 6.45 -3.57 -15.45
N LEU A 139 5.82 -2.66 -14.70
CA LEU A 139 5.35 -1.37 -15.18
C LEU A 139 6.21 -0.26 -14.57
N TYR A 140 6.63 0.69 -15.39
CA TYR A 140 7.43 1.84 -14.97
C TYR A 140 6.60 3.10 -15.10
N ILE A 141 6.27 3.73 -13.97
CA ILE A 141 5.51 4.99 -13.93
C ILE A 141 6.45 6.18 -13.68
N ALA A 142 5.95 7.39 -13.99
CA ALA A 142 6.57 8.61 -13.50
C ALA A 142 6.71 8.56 -11.97
N PRO A 143 7.72 9.22 -11.38
CA PRO A 143 7.78 9.38 -9.94
C PRO A 143 6.48 10.07 -9.50
N THR A 144 5.84 9.52 -8.48
CA THR A 144 4.80 10.25 -7.74
C THR A 144 5.49 11.37 -6.95
N GLU A 145 4.80 12.46 -6.66
CA GLU A 145 5.29 13.42 -5.66
C GLU A 145 5.46 12.74 -4.29
N ASP A 146 5.95 13.48 -3.28
CA ASP A 146 6.33 12.98 -1.94
C ASP A 146 5.30 12.05 -1.26
N ALA A 147 4.03 12.14 -1.66
CA ALA A 147 3.01 11.13 -1.33
C ALA A 147 2.05 10.88 -2.52
N GLY A 148 1.95 9.63 -2.95
CA GLY A 148 0.96 9.18 -3.95
C GLY A 148 0.52 7.75 -3.68
N PHE A 149 -0.78 7.48 -3.82
CA PHE A 149 -1.34 6.14 -3.71
C PHE A 149 -1.52 5.56 -5.09
N ILE A 150 -0.90 4.41 -5.31
CA ILE A 150 -0.92 3.69 -6.59
C ILE A 150 -1.88 2.52 -6.45
N THR A 151 -2.81 2.40 -7.39
CA THR A 151 -3.76 1.28 -7.45
C THR A 151 -3.61 0.61 -8.81
N ILE A 152 -3.38 -0.71 -8.81
CA ILE A 152 -3.46 -1.52 -10.03
C ILE A 152 -4.91 -1.96 -10.19
N MET A 153 -5.57 -1.46 -11.23
CA MET A 153 -6.94 -1.81 -11.57
C MET A 153 -6.95 -2.97 -12.54
N ARG A 154 -7.85 -3.92 -12.29
CA ARG A 154 -8.22 -4.97 -13.22
C ARG A 154 -9.47 -4.51 -13.95
N GLU A 155 -9.44 -4.56 -15.27
CA GLU A 155 -10.51 -4.15 -16.18
C GLU A 155 -11.11 -5.38 -16.86
#